data_AF-A0A1X7NIB5-F1
#
_entry.id   AF-A0A1X7NIB5-F1
#
_cell.length_a   1.000
_cell.length_b   1.000
_cell.length_c   1.000
_cell.angle_alpha   90.00
_cell.angle_beta   90.00
_cell.angle_gamma   90.00
#
_symmetry.space_group_name_H-M   'P 1'
#
loop_
_entity.id
_entity.type
_entity.pdbx_description
1 polymer ?
#
loop_
_entity_poly.entity_id
_entity_poly.type
_entity_poly.pdbx_seq_one_letter_code
_entity_poly.pdbx_strand_id
1 'polypeptide(L)'
;MRLNKSDKTQVIFILLNLTDVRMKNINITINFSNTVNEVILDKSSFFLSEDRFGIFELNTAMPVYIEIPEELKAIFNNLKDFEEIRYSIDSFDYEAIN
;
A
#
# COMPACT_ATOMS: atom_id res chain seq x y z
N MET A 1 -23.84 7.63 -9.00
CA MET A 1 -23.78 6.15 -9.09
C MET A 1 -22.72 5.68 -8.09
N ARG A 2 -23.13 5.10 -6.96
CA ARG A 2 -22.22 4.46 -5.99
C ARG A 2 -22.27 2.96 -6.26
N LEU A 3 -21.20 2.40 -6.81
CA LEU A 3 -21.07 0.98 -7.04
C LEU A 3 -20.85 0.32 -5.68
N ASN A 4 -21.91 -0.29 -5.12
CA ASN A 4 -21.95 -1.04 -3.86
C ASN A 4 -21.37 -0.32 -2.62
N LYS A 5 -22.26 0.07 -1.71
CA LYS A 5 -21.89 0.52 -0.37
C LYS A 5 -21.39 -0.69 0.43
N SER A 6 -20.13 -1.08 0.27
CA SER A 6 -19.42 -1.73 1.37
C SER A 6 -18.82 -0.61 2.20
N ASP A 7 -19.06 -0.58 3.51
CA ASP A 7 -18.46 0.38 4.43
C ASP A 7 -16.95 0.11 4.62
N LYS A 8 -16.23 -0.20 3.54
CA LYS A 8 -14.79 -0.50 3.56
C LYS A 8 -14.01 0.78 3.49
N THR A 9 -13.10 0.95 4.44
CA THR A 9 -12.10 2.02 4.43
C THR A 9 -10.85 1.45 3.77
N GLN A 10 -10.34 2.13 2.75
CA GLN A 10 -9.14 1.73 2.03
C GLN A 10 -8.15 2.88 2.00
N VAL A 11 -6.87 2.55 2.19
CA VAL A 11 -5.74 3.43 1.90
C VAL A 11 -5.24 3.14 0.51
N ILE A 12 -4.86 4.19 -0.21
CA ILE A 12 -4.21 4.09 -1.50
C ILE A 12 -2.73 4.41 -1.31
N PHE A 13 -1.87 3.44 -1.56
CA PHE A 13 -0.43 3.67 -1.72
C PHE A 13 -0.12 3.81 -3.20
N ILE A 14 0.63 4.84 -3.57
CA ILE A 14 1.10 5.04 -4.94
C ILE A 14 2.57 4.62 -4.98
N LEU A 15 2.83 3.48 -5.60
CA LEU A 15 4.20 3.02 -5.87
C LEU A 15 4.67 3.66 -7.17
N LEU A 16 5.89 4.20 -7.20
CA LEU A 16 6.51 4.75 -8.40
C LEU A 16 7.75 3.92 -8.77
N ASN A 17 7.80 3.40 -9.99
CA ASN A 17 8.99 2.73 -10.48
C ASN A 17 9.89 3.76 -11.17
N LEU A 18 10.78 4.38 -10.38
CA LEU A 18 11.81 5.29 -10.87
C LEU A 18 13.17 4.60 -11.03
N THR A 19 13.17 3.28 -11.06
CA THR A 19 14.38 2.47 -11.33
C THR A 19 14.54 2.26 -12.84
N ASP A 20 15.58 1.54 -13.22
CA ASP A 20 15.82 1.05 -14.58
C ASP A 20 15.38 -0.40 -14.80
N VAL A 21 14.67 -1.00 -13.83
CA VAL A 21 14.23 -2.40 -13.86
C VAL A 21 12.72 -2.50 -13.99
N ARG A 22 12.25 -3.29 -14.96
CA ARG A 22 10.83 -3.68 -15.08
C ARG A 22 10.57 -4.83 -14.11
N MET A 23 9.51 -4.75 -13.32
CA MET A 23 9.29 -5.67 -12.19
C MET A 23 7.95 -6.38 -12.31
N LYS A 24 7.87 -7.61 -11.81
CA LYS A 24 6.62 -8.34 -11.61
C LYS A 24 6.66 -9.18 -10.34
N ASN A 25 5.50 -9.75 -9.96
CA ASN A 25 5.37 -10.66 -8.82
C ASN A 25 6.03 -10.09 -7.56
N ILE A 26 5.58 -8.89 -7.17
CA ILE A 26 6.22 -8.09 -6.13
C ILE A 26 5.68 -8.49 -4.76
N ASN A 27 6.55 -8.84 -3.82
CA ASN A 27 6.22 -8.97 -2.41
C ASN A 27 6.65 -7.69 -1.68
N ILE A 28 5.69 -6.99 -1.09
CA ILE A 28 5.94 -5.77 -0.33
C ILE A 28 5.46 -5.93 1.10
N THR A 29 6.27 -5.52 2.07
CA THR A 29 5.87 -5.43 3.48
C THR A 29 5.81 -3.96 3.87
N ILE A 30 4.63 -3.52 4.28
CA ILE A 30 4.37 -2.13 4.65
C ILE A 30 4.07 -2.06 6.14
N ASN A 31 4.71 -1.11 6.81
CA ASN A 31 4.33 -0.68 8.14
C ASN A 31 3.70 0.71 8.06
N PHE A 32 2.59 0.90 8.76
CA PHE A 32 1.87 2.17 8.79
C PHE A 32 1.38 2.45 10.21
N SER A 33 1.82 3.56 10.76
CA SER A 33 1.50 4.01 12.11
C SER A 33 1.29 5.51 12.15
N ASN A 34 0.90 6.02 13.31
CA ASN A 34 0.88 7.45 13.59
C ASN A 34 2.04 7.90 14.50
N THR A 35 2.20 9.21 14.68
CA THR A 35 3.21 9.84 15.55
C THR A 35 3.08 9.50 17.03
N VAL A 36 1.94 8.96 17.45
CA VAL A 36 1.68 8.50 18.81
C VAL A 36 2.02 7.01 18.99
N ASN A 37 2.65 6.39 17.97
CA ASN A 37 2.97 4.96 17.88
C ASN A 37 1.74 4.03 17.87
N GLU A 38 0.55 4.53 17.54
CA GLU A 38 -0.59 3.66 17.26
C GLU A 38 -0.38 3.03 15.88
N VAL A 39 -0.34 1.70 15.86
CA VAL A 39 -0.07 0.93 14.64
C VAL A 39 -1.38 0.67 13.90
N ILE A 40 -1.44 1.08 12.64
CA ILE A 40 -2.60 0.94 11.76
C ILE A 40 -2.42 -0.26 10.82
N LEU A 41 -1.19 -0.52 10.37
CA LEU A 41 -0.81 -1.76 9.70
C LEU A 41 0.55 -2.18 10.26
N ASP A 42 0.58 -3.30 10.99
CA ASP A 42 1.83 -3.88 11.48
C ASP A 42 2.34 -4.87 10.44
N LYS A 43 3.46 -4.54 9.77
CA LYS A 43 4.17 -5.42 8.84
C LYS A 43 3.25 -6.19 7.89
N SER A 44 2.29 -5.49 7.30
CA SER A 44 1.33 -6.12 6.41
C SER A 44 2.02 -6.44 5.08
N SER A 45 2.07 -7.74 4.76
CA SER A 45 2.66 -8.23 3.52
C SER A 45 1.62 -8.36 2.42
N PHE A 46 1.93 -7.84 1.23
CA PHE A 46 1.07 -7.88 0.05
C PHE A 46 1.83 -8.47 -1.13
N PHE A 47 1.15 -9.33 -1.88
CA PHE A 47 1.66 -9.89 -3.12
C PHE A 47 0.95 -9.27 -4.33
N LEU A 48 1.71 -8.47 -5.09
CA LEU A 48 1.29 -7.83 -6.33
C LEU A 48 1.67 -8.76 -7.49
N SER A 49 0.76 -9.66 -7.80
CA SER A 49 0.93 -10.69 -8.82
C SER A 49 0.78 -10.11 -10.24
N GLU A 50 1.58 -10.62 -11.19
CA GLU A 50 1.56 -10.17 -12.60
C GLU A 50 0.17 -10.27 -13.23
N ASP A 51 -0.61 -11.30 -12.89
CA ASP A 51 -1.95 -11.55 -13.43
C ASP A 51 -2.98 -10.48 -13.01
N ARG A 52 -2.79 -9.84 -11.84
CA ARG A 52 -3.72 -8.84 -11.30
C ARG A 52 -3.22 -7.41 -11.47
N PHE A 53 -1.91 -7.20 -11.34
CA PHE A 53 -1.29 -5.88 -11.33
C PHE A 53 -0.45 -5.60 -12.59
N GLY A 54 -0.24 -6.60 -13.45
CA GLY A 54 0.59 -6.47 -14.64
C GLY A 54 2.07 -6.33 -14.31
N ILE A 55 2.81 -5.82 -15.29
CA ILE A 55 4.22 -5.47 -15.16
C ILE A 55 4.33 -4.06 -14.61
N PHE A 56 5.18 -3.85 -13.61
CA PHE A 56 5.51 -2.53 -13.11
C PHE A 56 6.58 -1.88 -14.00
N GLU A 57 6.11 -1.17 -15.01
CA GLU A 57 6.93 -0.54 -16.05
C GLU A 57 7.76 0.65 -15.52
N LEU A 58 8.85 0.96 -16.24
CA LEU A 58 9.70 2.12 -15.92
C LEU A 58 8.92 3.43 -16.00
N ASN A 59 9.18 4.35 -15.07
CA ASN A 59 8.54 5.67 -15.00
C ASN A 59 7.01 5.60 -14.91
N THR A 60 6.48 4.55 -14.30
CA THR A 60 5.03 4.40 -14.08
C THR A 60 4.65 4.44 -12.61
N ALA A 61 3.37 4.66 -12.37
CA ALA A 61 2.75 4.63 -11.06
C ALA A 61 1.80 3.43 -10.96
N MET A 62 1.89 2.68 -9.87
CA MET A 62 1.00 1.57 -9.55
C MET A 62 0.24 1.89 -8.25
N PRO A 63 -1.09 2.14 -8.33
CA PRO A 63 -1.90 2.32 -7.14
C PRO A 63 -2.21 0.96 -6.49
N VAL A 64 -1.94 0.85 -5.19
CA VAL A 64 -2.26 -0.33 -4.38
C VAL A 64 -3.29 0.08 -3.33
N TYR A 65 -4.42 -0.63 -3.33
CA TYR A 65 -5.51 -0.41 -2.39
C TYR A 65 -5.40 -1.41 -1.25
N ILE A 66 -5.23 -0.90 -0.03
CA ILE A 66 -5.13 -1.72 1.18
C ILE A 66 -6.36 -1.43 2.03
N GLU A 67 -7.11 -2.48 2.35
CA GLU A 67 -8.25 -2.39 3.25
C GLU A 67 -7.76 -2.23 4.69
N ILE A 68 -8.29 -1.22 5.39
CA ILE A 68 -8.01 -1.01 6.80
C ILE A 68 -8.94 -1.90 7.62
N PRO A 69 -8.39 -2.75 8.53
CA PRO A 69 -9.20 -3.57 9.42
C PRO A 69 -10.24 -2.74 10.19
N GLU A 70 -11.43 -3.30 10.40
CA GLU A 70 -12.56 -2.58 11.02
C GLU A 70 -12.18 -1.94 12.36
N GLU A 71 -11.46 -2.70 13.17
CA GLU A 71 -10.99 -2.32 14.50
C GLU A 71 -10.01 -1.14 14.48
N LEU A 72 -9.36 -0.86 13.35
CA LEU A 72 -8.38 0.23 13.19
C LEU A 72 -8.96 1.43 12.44
N LYS A 73 -10.20 1.34 11.93
CA LYS A 73 -10.84 2.45 11.20
C LYS A 73 -11.01 3.71 12.02
N ALA A 74 -11.31 3.58 13.32
CA ALA A 74 -11.46 4.75 14.19
C ALA A 74 -10.14 5.51 14.33
N ILE A 75 -9.02 4.79 14.51
CA ILE A 75 -7.68 5.37 14.58
C ILE A 75 -7.33 6.03 13.24
N PHE A 76 -7.55 5.30 12.14
CA PHE A 76 -7.27 5.80 10.79
C PHE A 76 -8.09 7.06 10.44
N ASN A 77 -9.40 7.06 10.71
CA ASN A 77 -10.28 8.21 10.45
C ASN A 77 -9.97 9.42 11.33
N ASN A 78 -9.28 9.22 12.46
CA ASN A 78 -8.86 10.28 13.36
C ASN A 78 -7.51 10.90 12.99
N LEU A 79 -6.80 10.37 11.98
CA LEU A 79 -5.63 11.03 11.40
C LEU A 79 -6.09 12.33 10.74
N LYS A 80 -5.82 13.46 11.41
CA LYS A 80 -6.25 14.78 10.94
C LYS A 80 -5.16 15.49 10.14
N ASP A 81 -3.92 15.08 10.33
CA ASP A 81 -2.77 15.70 9.70
C ASP A 81 -1.89 14.63 9.02
N PHE A 82 -1.41 14.95 7.82
CA PHE A 82 -0.44 14.10 7.12
C PHE A 82 0.91 14.08 7.83
N GLU A 83 1.23 15.10 8.64
CA GLU A 83 2.44 15.10 9.47
C GLU A 83 2.42 14.05 10.59
N GLU A 84 1.22 13.57 10.96
CA GLU A 84 1.03 12.51 11.95
C GLU A 84 1.27 11.11 11.37
N ILE A 85 1.36 10.98 10.05
CA ILE A 85 1.52 9.68 9.39
C ILE A 85 2.99 9.26 9.39
N ARG A 86 3.24 8.01 9.78
CA ARG A 86 4.53 7.33 9.64
C ARG A 86 4.32 6.07 8.84
N TYR A 87 5.05 5.92 7.74
CA TYR A 87 5.01 4.72 6.92
C TYR A 87 6.42 4.30 6.53
N SER A 88 6.63 3.00 6.42
CA SER A 88 7.85 2.42 5.89
C SER A 88 7.52 1.23 5.00
N ILE A 89 8.39 1.02 4.01
CA ILE A 89 8.46 -0.23 3.27
C ILE A 89 9.59 -1.01 3.93
N ASP A 90 9.24 -2.06 4.66
CA ASP A 90 10.20 -2.86 5.42
C ASP A 90 10.90 -3.88 4.51
N SER A 91 10.20 -4.36 3.47
CA SER A 91 10.77 -5.22 2.43
C SER A 91 10.10 -4.97 1.08
N PHE A 92 10.87 -5.14 0.01
CA PHE A 92 10.41 -5.02 -1.37
C PHE A 92 11.18 -6.02 -2.24
N ASP A 93 10.60 -7.18 -2.47
CA ASP A 93 11.16 -8.25 -3.30
C ASP A 93 10.38 -8.37 -4.60
N TYR A 94 11.07 -8.65 -5.71
CA TYR A 94 10.44 -8.69 -7.04
C TYR A 94 11.18 -9.63 -7.99
N GLU A 95 10.48 -10.01 -9.06
CA GLU A 95 11.07 -10.67 -10.22
C GLU A 95 11.38 -9.63 -11.30
N ALA A 96 12.66 -9.52 -11.69
CA ALA A 96 13.08 -8.63 -12.76
C ALA A 96 12.69 -9.21 -14.13
N ILE A 97 12.23 -8.34 -15.03
CA ILE A 97 11.98 -8.67 -16.43
C ILE A 97 13.11 -8.07 -17.26
N ASN A 98 13.90 -8.95 -17.87
CA ASN A 98 14.94 -8.60 -18.84
C ASN A 98 14.35 -8.25 -20.21
#